data_AF-A0A480AZU1-F1
#
_entry.id   AF-A0A480AZU1-F1
#
_cell.length_a   1.000
_cell.length_b   1.000
_cell.length_c   1.000
_cell.angle_alpha   90.00
_cell.angle_beta   90.00
_cell.angle_gamma   90.00
#
_symmetry.space_group_name_H-M   'P 1'
#
loop_
_entity.id
_entity.type
_entity.pdbx_description
1 polymer ?
#
loop_
_entity_poly.entity_id
_entity_poly.type
_entity_poly.pdbx_seq_one_letter_code
_entity_poly.pdbx_strand_id
1 'polypeptide(L)' 'MHLVEIIDFKWLMAGDGHRVHVERLQTDPAYAGACLALGAASHRPALRDAAQRLSATLNLPLPDPRAAA' A
#
# COMPACT_ATOMS: atom_id res chain seq x y z
N MET A 1 3.62 6.31 15.03
CA MET A 1 3.32 7.54 14.27
C MET A 1 3.73 7.24 12.83
N HIS A 2 2.77 6.99 11.94
CA HIS A 2 2.97 6.25 10.68
C HIS A 2 2.87 7.12 9.41
N LEU A 3 2.97 8.44 9.57
CA LEU A 3 2.74 9.38 8.48
C LEU A 3 3.82 9.29 7.40
N VAL A 4 5.07 9.02 7.79
CA VAL A 4 6.20 8.93 6.85
C VAL A 4 6.00 7.75 5.90
N GLU A 5 5.63 6.58 6.42
CA GLU A 5 5.37 5.37 5.64
C GLU A 5 4.19 5.56 4.67
N ILE A 6 3.14 6.26 5.14
CA ILE A 6 1.96 6.57 4.32
C ILE A 6 2.30 7.55 3.18
N ILE A 7 3.10 8.57 3.45
CA ILE A 7 3.51 9.54 2.43
C ILE A 7 4.48 8.90 1.43
N ASP A 8 5.45 8.10 1.88
CA ASP A 8 6.36 7.35 1.01
C ASP A 8 5.58 6.40 0.09
N PHE A 9 4.68 5.59 0.68
CA PHE A 9 3.83 4.68 -0.08
C PHE A 9 2.94 5.42 -1.09
N LYS A 10 2.33 6.55 -0.72
CA LYS A 10 1.53 7.38 -1.64
C LYS A 10 2.36 7.84 -2.84
N TRP A 11 3.59 8.30 -2.63
CA TRP A 11 4.44 8.76 -3.71
C TRP A 11 4.88 7.63 -4.63
N LEU A 12 5.21 6.47 -4.06
CA LEU A 12 5.54 5.28 -4.84
C LEU A 12 4.34 4.80 -5.67
N MET A 13 3.14 4.79 -5.10
CA MET A 13 1.89 4.48 -5.81
C MET A 13 1.62 5.48 -6.94
N ALA A 14 1.82 6.78 -6.71
CA ALA A 14 1.66 7.80 -7.74
C ALA A 14 2.64 7.59 -8.90
N GLY A 15 3.88 7.21 -8.61
CA GLY A 15 4.87 6.85 -9.62
C GLY A 15 4.52 5.56 -10.38
N ASP A 16 3.67 4.70 -9.83
CA ASP A 16 3.14 3.49 -10.48
C ASP A 16 1.81 3.75 -11.23
N GLY A 17 1.31 4.99 -11.19
CA GLY A 17 0.08 5.41 -11.87
C GLY A 17 -1.17 5.39 -10.99
N HIS A 18 -1.05 5.05 -9.71
CA HIS A 18 -2.17 4.97 -8.76
C HIS A 18 -2.25 6.20 -7.86
N ARG A 19 -3.43 6.84 -7.79
CA ARG A 19 -3.68 7.94 -6.85
C ARG A 19 -4.19 7.39 -5.51
N VAL A 20 -3.53 7.78 -4.42
CA VAL A 20 -3.89 7.35 -3.05
C VAL A 20 -4.35 8.55 -2.21
N HIS A 21 -5.50 8.39 -1.57
CA HIS A 21 -6.05 9.34 -0.59
C HIS A 21 -5.54 9.00 0.81
N VAL A 22 -4.68 9.86 1.36
CA VAL A 22 -4.00 9.65 2.67
C VAL A 22 -5.00 9.43 3.80
N GLU A 23 -6.01 10.28 3.90
CA GLU A 23 -7.00 10.22 4.99
C GLU A 23 -7.81 8.93 4.96
N ARG A 24 -8.20 8.48 3.76
CA ARG A 24 -8.87 7.17 3.59
C ARG A 24 -7.92 6.01 3.88
N LEU A 25 -6.65 6.13 3.50
CA LEU A 25 -5.65 5.10 3.81
C LEU A 25 -5.47 4.92 5.33
N GLN A 26 -5.71 5.98 6.11
CA GLN A 26 -5.63 5.94 7.57
C GLN A 26 -6.92 5.49 8.26
N THR A 27 -8.08 5.81 7.68
CA THR A 27 -9.38 5.65 8.35
C THR A 27 -10.25 4.51 7.80
N ASP A 28 -9.96 4.02 6.59
CA ASP A 28 -10.72 3.00 5.88
C ASP A 28 -9.83 1.76 5.64
N PRO A 29 -9.93 0.73 6.51
CA PRO A 29 -9.16 -0.51 6.40
C PRO A 29 -9.34 -1.26 5.07
N ALA A 30 -10.53 -1.17 4.47
CA ALA A 30 -10.81 -1.84 3.19
C ALA A 30 -10.11 -1.10 2.04
N TYR A 31 -10.15 0.23 2.04
CA TYR A 31 -9.38 1.05 1.11
C TYR A 31 -7.88 0.83 1.25
N ALA A 32 -7.38 0.79 2.50
CA ALA A 32 -5.99 0.48 2.78
C ALA A 32 -5.60 -0.90 2.25
N GLY A 33 -6.40 -1.93 2.50
CA GLY A 33 -6.19 -3.28 1.96
C GLY A 33 -6.11 -3.32 0.43
N ALA A 34 -7.03 -2.61 -0.26
CA ALA A 34 -7.01 -2.54 -1.72
C ALA A 34 -5.76 -1.83 -2.26
N CYS A 35 -5.34 -0.72 -1.65
CA CYS A 35 -4.10 -0.05 -2.04
C CYS A 35 -2.87 -0.92 -1.79
N LEU A 36 -2.81 -1.62 -0.66
CA LEU A 36 -1.73 -2.54 -0.33
C LEU A 36 -1.65 -3.71 -1.33
N ALA A 37 -2.79 -4.24 -1.77
CA ALA A 37 -2.85 -5.28 -2.80
C ALA A 37 -2.23 -4.82 -4.12
N LEU A 38 -2.60 -3.61 -4.57
CA LEU A 38 -2.04 -3.01 -5.79
C LEU A 38 -0.53 -2.80 -5.66
N GLY A 39 -0.07 -2.24 -4.53
CA GLY A 39 1.35 -2.02 -4.29
C GLY A 39 2.15 -3.33 -4.23
N ALA A 40 1.59 -4.39 -3.65
CA ALA A 40 2.21 -5.72 -3.57
C ALA A 40 2.33 -6.41 -4.94
N ALA A 41 1.41 -6.13 -5.86
CA ALA A 41 1.41 -6.67 -7.21
C ALA A 41 2.27 -5.86 -8.21
N SER A 42 2.75 -4.67 -7.82
CA SER A 42 3.55 -3.81 -8.69
C SER A 42 4.86 -4.48 -9.13
N HIS A 43 5.29 -4.17 -10.36
CA HIS A 43 6.61 -4.60 -10.86
C HIS A 43 7.77 -3.92 -10.09
N ARG A 44 7.50 -2.80 -9.40
CA ARG A 44 8.53 -2.00 -8.72
C ARG A 44 8.88 -2.62 -7.34
N PRO A 45 10.12 -3.09 -7.12
CA PRO A 45 10.50 -3.66 -5.82
C PRO A 45 10.26 -2.72 -4.65
N ALA A 46 10.63 -1.44 -4.80
CA ALA A 46 10.44 -0.44 -3.76
C ALA A 46 8.97 -0.27 -3.32
N LEU A 47 8.01 -0.40 -4.25
CA LEU A 47 6.58 -0.28 -3.93
C LEU A 47 6.06 -1.54 -3.23
N ARG A 48 6.53 -2.73 -3.62
CA ARG A 48 6.21 -3.97 -2.91
C ARG A 48 6.73 -3.95 -1.48
N ASP A 49 7.97 -3.50 -1.28
CA ASP A 49 8.57 -3.39 0.05
C ASP A 49 7.83 -2.34 0.90
N ALA A 50 7.44 -1.21 0.30
CA ALA A 50 6.65 -0.19 0.97
C ALA A 50 5.26 -0.71 1.37
N ALA A 51 4.60 -1.50 0.51
CA ALA A 51 3.34 -2.15 0.82
C ALA A 51 3.48 -3.09 2.03
N GLN A 52 4.52 -3.92 2.07
CA GLN A 52 4.80 -4.82 3.19
C GLN A 52 5.06 -4.07 4.51
N ARG A 53 5.87 -3.00 4.47
CA ARG A 53 6.13 -2.17 5.66
C ARG A 53 4.85 -1.49 6.16
N LEU A 54 4.05 -0.97 5.24
CA LEU A 54 2.81 -0.27 5.58
C LEU A 54 1.75 -1.25 6.09
N SER A 55 1.67 -2.47 5.58
CA SER A 55 0.73 -3.48 6.08
C SER A 55 1.04 -3.90 7.51
N ALA A 56 2.33 -4.11 7.83
CA ALA A 56 2.78 -4.39 9.20
C ALA A 56 2.46 -3.22 10.14
N THR A 57 2.66 -2.00 9.67
CA THR A 57 2.35 -0.75 10.37
C THR A 57 0.85 -0.59 10.68
N LEU A 58 -0.01 -0.88 9.70
CA LEU A 58 -1.46 -0.76 9.83
C LEU A 58 -2.10 -2.03 10.43
N ASN A 59 -1.30 -3.06 10.73
CA ASN A 59 -1.76 -4.39 11.14
C ASN A 59 -2.83 -4.97 10.19
N LEU A 60 -2.60 -4.79 8.88
CA LEU A 60 -3.48 -5.29 7.82
C LEU A 60 -2.83 -6.47 7.09
N PRO A 61 -3.61 -7.48 6.69
CA PRO A 61 -3.10 -8.56 5.88
C PRO A 61 -2.72 -8.03 4.49
N LEU A 62 -1.53 -8.36 4.02
CA LEU A 62 -1.18 -8.20 2.62
C LEU A 62 -1.80 -9.38 1.85
N PRO A 63 -2.71 -9.17 0.89
CA PRO A 63 -3.20 -10.27 0.08
C PRO A 63 -2.04 -10.86 -0.73
N ASP A 64 -2.02 -12.19 -0.86
CA ASP A 64 -1.00 -12.87 -1.64
C ASP A 64 -1.10 -12.40 -3.11
N PRO A 65 -0.06 -11.76 -3.66
CA PRO A 65 -0.09 -11.29 -5.05
C PRO A 65 -0.28 -12.43 -6.07
N ARG A 66 -0.08 -13.70 -5.66
CA ARG A 66 -0.34 -14.88 -6.50
C ARG A 66 -1.79 -15.38 -6.49
N ALA A 67 -2.62 -14.94 -5.54
CA ALA A 67 -4.02 -15.37 -5.45
C ALA A 67 -4.95 -14.61 -6.41
N ALA A 68 -4.45 -13.57 -7.07
CA ALA A 68 -5.21 -12.72 -8.00
C ALA A 68 -4.91 -12.99 -9.50
N ALA A 69 -4.19 -14.08 -9.80
CA ALA A 69 -3.78 -14.48 -11.15
C ALA A 69 -4.60 -15.68 -11.67
#